data_AF-A0A060N382-F1
#
_entry.id   AF-A0A060N382-F1
#
_cell.length_a   1.000
_cell.length_b   1.000
_cell.length_c   1.000
_cell.angle_alpha   90.00
_cell.angle_beta   90.00
_cell.angle_gamma   90.00
#
_symmetry.space_group_name_H-M   'P 1'
#
loop_
_entity.id
_entity.type
_entity.pdbx_description
1 polymer ?
#
loop_
_entity_poly.entity_id
_entity_poly.type
_entity_poly.pdbx_seq_one_letter_code
_entity_poly.pdbx_strand_id
1 'polypeptide(L)' 'MFEGKVNLIKRNKLIHCGVRMWNGTEYAMTSVCNGTWKHDDKANEGNSSEVTCKRCKKILDRADSEGRVKL' A
#
# COMPACT_ATOMS: atom_id res chain seq x y z
N MET A 1 5.16 8.91 8.88
CA MET A 1 4.64 7.65 8.33
C MET A 1 3.18 7.49 8.72
N PHE A 2 2.29 7.21 7.76
CA PHE A 2 0.91 6.81 8.08
C PHE A 2 0.91 5.56 8.96
N GLU A 3 0.18 5.64 10.07
CA GLU A 3 -0.05 4.53 10.99
C GLU A 3 -1.52 4.13 10.92
N GLY A 4 -1.79 2.97 10.34
CA GLY A 4 -3.15 2.52 10.14
C GLY A 4 -3.23 1.21 9.38
N LYS A 5 -4.46 0.79 9.11
CA LYS A 5 -4.71 -0.47 8.40
C LYS A 5 -4.45 -0.31 6.91
N VAL A 6 -3.68 -1.24 6.36
CA VAL A 6 -3.39 -1.34 4.93
C VAL A 6 -3.54 -2.78 4.47
N ASN A 7 -3.69 -2.97 3.16
CA ASN A 7 -3.64 -4.31 2.59
C ASN A 7 -2.19 -4.74 2.43
N LEU A 8 -1.74 -5.69 3.23
CA LEU A 8 -0.42 -6.28 3.18
C LEU A 8 -0.37 -7.40 2.15
N ILE A 9 0.74 -7.48 1.43
CA ILE A 9 1.00 -8.56 0.47
C ILE A 9 2.43 -9.03 0.71
N LYS A 10 2.59 -10.31 1.05
CA LYS A 10 3.91 -10.93 1.16
C LYS A 10 4.35 -11.44 -0.20
N ARG A 11 5.45 -10.90 -0.73
CA ARG A 11 6.13 -11.43 -1.91
C ARG A 11 7.60 -11.66 -1.60
N ASN A 12 8.07 -12.87 -1.85
CA ASN A 12 9.40 -13.30 -1.45
C ASN A 12 9.60 -13.06 0.07
N LYS A 13 10.68 -12.35 0.44
CA LYS A 13 11.02 -11.98 1.81
C LYS A 13 10.49 -10.59 2.22
N LEU A 14 9.75 -9.91 1.34
CA LEU A 14 9.25 -8.55 1.58
C LEU A 14 7.74 -8.52 1.81
N ILE A 15 7.32 -7.60 2.67
CA ILE A 15 5.94 -7.25 2.92
C ILE A 15 5.69 -5.91 2.22
N HIS A 16 4.84 -5.95 1.21
CA HIS A 16 4.35 -4.81 0.46
C HIS A 16 3.00 -4.36 1.02
N CYS A 17 2.55 -3.17 0.63
CA CYS A 17 1.21 -2.70 0.90
C CYS A 17 0.49 -2.22 -0.37
N GLY A 18 -0.84 -2.28 -0.33
CA GLY A 18 -1.69 -1.41 -1.13
C GLY A 18 -2.07 -0.15 -0.38
N VAL A 19 -2.20 0.93 -1.14
CA VAL A 19 -2.67 2.23 -0.65
C VAL A 19 -3.79 2.72 -1.56
N ARG A 20 -4.65 3.60 -1.05
CA ARG A 20 -5.64 4.29 -1.87
C ARG A 20 -4.96 5.48 -2.55
N MET A 21 -4.75 5.41 -3.85
CA MET A 21 -4.07 6.46 -4.61
C MET A 21 -5.05 7.19 -5.52
N TRP A 22 -4.95 8.51 -5.58
CA TRP A 22 -5.71 9.31 -6.54
C TRP A 22 -5.26 9.01 -7.97
N ASN A 23 -6.16 8.55 -8.83
CA ASN A 23 -5.86 8.24 -10.23
C ASN A 23 -6.23 9.36 -11.22
N GLY A 24 -6.67 10.53 -10.72
CA GLY A 24 -7.20 11.63 -11.53
C GLY A 24 -8.72 11.79 -11.41
N THR A 25 -9.44 10.71 -11.12
CA THR A 25 -10.91 10.67 -11.03
C THR A 25 -11.39 10.27 -9.64
N GLU A 26 -10.75 9.27 -9.04
CA GLU A 26 -11.11 8.73 -7.73
C GLU A 26 -9.89 8.17 -6.98
N TYR A 27 -10.08 7.81 -5.72
CA TYR A 27 -9.09 7.07 -4.94
C TYR A 27 -9.23 5.57 -5.20
N ALA A 28 -8.34 5.01 -6.00
CA ALA A 28 -8.32 3.58 -6.31
C ALA A 28 -7.30 2.85 -5.42
N MET A 29 -7.62 1.61 -5.01
CA MET A 29 -6.66 0.76 -4.33
C MET A 29 -5.56 0.34 -5.31
N THR A 30 -4.30 0.65 -5.01
CA THR A 30 -3.16 0.31 -5.87
C THR A 30 -2.02 -0.32 -5.08
N SER A 31 -1.30 -1.26 -5.71
CA SER A 31 0.00 -1.70 -5.19
C SER A 31 1.06 -0.66 -5.48
N VAL A 32 1.75 -0.21 -4.43
CA VAL A 32 2.89 0.70 -4.58
C VAL A 32 4.01 0.11 -5.46
N CYS A 33 4.20 -1.22 -5.42
CA CYS A 33 5.33 -1.87 -6.10
C CYS A 33 4.95 -2.58 -7.39
N ASN A 34 3.66 -2.80 -7.69
CA ASN A 34 3.27 -3.63 -8.84
C ASN A 34 2.22 -3.05 -9.77
N GLY A 35 1.66 -1.85 -9.51
CA GLY A 35 0.63 -1.24 -10.37
C GLY A 35 -0.72 -1.97 -10.33
N THR A 36 -0.71 -3.30 -10.39
CA THR A 36 -1.89 -4.18 -10.39
C THR A 36 -1.65 -5.37 -9.47
N TRP A 37 -2.65 -5.71 -8.66
CA TRP A 37 -2.68 -6.98 -7.92
C TRP A 37 -3.05 -8.10 -8.89
N LYS A 38 -2.30 -9.19 -8.85
CA LYS A 38 -2.65 -10.43 -9.56
C LYS A 38 -3.66 -11.21 -8.72
N HIS A 39 -4.45 -12.05 -9.37
CA HIS A 39 -5.42 -12.91 -8.66
C HIS A 39 -4.74 -13.83 -7.63
N ASP A 40 -3.48 -14.21 -7.86
CA ASP A 40 -2.69 -15.02 -6.94
C ASP A 40 -2.11 -14.24 -5.75
N ASP A 41 -2.21 -12.90 -5.74
CA ASP A 41 -1.76 -12.12 -4.60
C ASP A 41 -2.71 -12.33 -3.42
N LYS A 42 -2.25 -13.09 -2.43
CA LYS A 42 -2.91 -13.17 -1.13
C LYS A 42 -2.66 -11.87 -0.37
N ALA A 43 -3.63 -10.95 -0.46
CA ALA A 43 -3.67 -9.75 0.35
C ALA A 43 -4.41 -10.02 1.66
N ASN A 44 -3.91 -9.45 2.75
CA ASN A 44 -4.59 -9.43 4.04
C ASN A 44 -4.56 -8.03 4.64
N GLU A 45 -5.60 -7.65 5.38
CA GLU A 45 -5.55 -6.42 6.15
C GLU A 45 -4.54 -6.57 7.31
N GLY A 46 -3.71 -5.55 7.54
CA GLY A 46 -2.74 -5.51 8.62
C GLY A 46 -2.21 -4.10 8.87
N ASN A 47 -1.24 -3.95 9.77
CA ASN A 47 -0.72 -2.63 10.16
C ASN A 47 0.33 -2.15 9.15
N SER A 48 0.31 -0.86 8.80
CA SER A 48 1.33 -0.21 7.97
C SER A 48 2.76 -0.38 8.51
N SER A 49 2.93 -0.60 9.82
CA SER A 49 4.21 -0.91 10.46
C SER A 49 4.82 -2.24 10.02
N GLU A 50 4.02 -3.20 9.58
CA GLU A 50 4.47 -4.53 9.12
C GLU A 50 5.13 -4.48 7.74
N VAL A 51 4.93 -3.38 6.99
CA VAL A 51 5.52 -3.20 5.67
C VAL A 51 7.04 -3.17 5.77
N THR A 52 7.72 -4.06 5.04
CA THR A 52 9.19 -4.10 5.00
C THR A 52 9.76 -3.55 3.70
N CYS A 53 8.93 -3.36 2.67
CA CYS A 53 9.37 -2.79 1.40
C CYS A 53 9.68 -1.29 1.54
N LYS A 54 10.94 -0.89 1.27
CA LYS A 54 11.39 0.52 1.37
C LYS A 54 10.59 1.49 0.49
N ARG A 55 10.18 1.07 -0.71
CA ARG A 55 9.37 1.90 -1.63
C ARG A 55 7.96 2.10 -1.09
N CYS A 56 7.34 1.04 -0.56
CA CYS A 56 6.04 1.12 0.12
C CYS A 56 6.09 2.05 1.33
N LYS A 57 7.13 1.95 2.17
CA LYS A 57 7.32 2.86 3.33
C LYS A 57 7.35 4.34 2.91
N LYS A 58 8.15 4.68 1.88
CA LYS A 58 8.23 6.06 1.37
C LYS A 58 6.90 6.61 0.85
N ILE A 59 6.02 5.75 0.33
CA ILE A 59 4.70 6.16 -0.13
C ILE A 59 3.74 6.31 1.07
N LEU A 60 3.80 5.41 2.05
CA LEU A 60 3.05 5.55 3.30
C LEU A 60 3.45 6.79 4.10
N ASP A 61 4.69 7.27 3.98
CA ASP A 61 5.10 8.57 4.54
C ASP A 61 4.38 9.76 3.90
N ARG A 62 3.82 9.60 2.70
CA ARG A 62 3.05 10.64 1.99
C ARG A 62 1.54 10.43 2.09
N ALA A 63 1.10 9.37 2.77
CA ALA A 63 -0.31 9.11 2.94
C ALA A 63 -0.89 10.03 4.02
N ASP A 64 -2.11 10.50 3.80
CA ASP A 64 -2.85 11.30 4.78
C ASP A 64 -3.38 10.43 5.95
N SER A 65 -4.13 11.03 6.87
CA SER A 65 -4.73 10.33 8.01
C SER A 65 -5.73 9.23 7.63
N GLU A 66 -6.19 9.20 6.38
CA GLU A 66 -7.08 8.17 5.84
C GLU A 66 -6.32 7.10 5.02
N GLY A 67 -4.98 7.15 4.99
CA GLY A 67 -4.15 6.23 4.22
C GLY A 67 -4.22 6.48 2.72
N ARG A 68 -4.62 7.69 2.31
CA ARG A 68 -4.75 8.07 0.90
C ARG A 68 -3.51 8.84 0.44
N VAL A 69 -3.10 8.58 -0.79
CA VAL A 69 -1.94 9.20 -1.41
C VAL A 69 -2.42 10.00 -2.62
N LYS A 70 -2.13 11.29 -2.62
CA LYS A 70 -2.29 12.16 -3.79
C LYS A 70 -0.90 12.54 -4.30
N LEU A 71 -0.60 12.19 -5.55
CA LEU A 71 0.63 12.60 -6.23
C LEU A 71 0.57 14.07 -6.66
#